data_AF-K0JFE6-F1
#
_entry.id   AF-K0JFE6-F1
#
_cell.length_a   1.000
_cell.length_b   1.000
_cell.length_c   1.000
_cell.angle_alpha   90.00
_cell.angle_beta   90.00
_cell.angle_gamma   90.00
#
_symmetry.space_group_name_H-M   'P 1'
#
loop_
_entity.id
_entity.type
_entity.pdbx_description
1 polymer ?
#
loop_
_entity_poly.entity_id
_entity_poly.type
_entity_poly.pdbx_seq_one_letter_code
_entity_poly.pdbx_strand_id
1 'polypeptide(L)'
;MKNTLLALMLVSSLFVISCGADATKPTDAYKSQKTEISSGTKEATDLQITATSQTVDVSSFALPGEKVTEIVEATVDGAVVKAPASTKNTDGGIYQFTVTGTTVTSVTYKYTKTIIAPIKETTTTATATAGSSESTATINDTTFTFLSQIVSVTYQGSDITTDIKSISGNTITFYDQTLNGQITIKYQYMDVYQISEKPTKEGAIETGNIITLTQNDAGKTYICKDINMNTYYYGIVPADGIIQSASLPGATQNNNYQLWLY
;
A
#
# COMPACT_ATOMS: atom_id res chain seq x y z
N MET A 1 -59.52 3.07 -27.89
CA MET A 1 -58.57 3.87 -28.69
C MET A 1 -58.08 5.03 -27.83
N LYS A 2 -56.77 5.01 -27.53
CA LYS A 2 -55.87 6.08 -27.05
C LYS A 2 -56.45 7.25 -26.22
N ASN A 3 -56.25 7.17 -24.90
CA ASN A 3 -55.88 8.33 -24.08
C ASN A 3 -54.36 8.44 -24.11
N THR A 4 -53.79 9.59 -24.46
CA THR A 4 -52.47 9.98 -23.90
C THR A 4 -52.32 11.48 -23.89
N LEU A 5 -52.22 12.00 -22.67
CA LEU A 5 -51.82 13.36 -22.33
C LEU A 5 -50.51 13.74 -23.02
N LEU A 6 -50.45 15.01 -23.42
CA LEU A 6 -49.28 15.72 -23.91
C LEU A 6 -48.27 15.87 -22.76
N ALA A 7 -47.24 15.02 -22.73
CA ALA A 7 -46.08 15.16 -21.84
C ALA A 7 -44.84 15.51 -22.67
N LEU A 8 -44.55 16.81 -22.67
CA LEU A 8 -43.24 17.46 -22.71
C LEU A 8 -42.03 16.54 -23.01
N MET A 9 -41.65 16.41 -24.27
CA MET A 9 -40.28 16.01 -24.64
C MET A 9 -39.44 17.28 -24.83
N LEU A 10 -38.84 17.78 -23.75
CA LEU A 10 -37.60 18.52 -23.86
C LEU A 10 -36.44 17.53 -23.77
N VAL A 11 -35.99 17.07 -24.94
CA VAL A 11 -34.66 16.51 -25.12
C VAL A 11 -33.71 17.70 -25.28
N SER A 12 -33.14 18.16 -24.18
CA SER A 12 -31.95 19.01 -24.22
C SER A 12 -31.13 18.77 -22.97
N SER A 13 -30.13 17.91 -23.11
CA SER A 13 -28.87 17.94 -22.34
C SER A 13 -29.00 18.27 -20.86
N LEU A 14 -29.44 17.30 -20.05
CA LEU A 14 -28.87 17.21 -18.72
C LEU A 14 -27.44 16.69 -18.89
N PHE A 15 -26.50 17.62 -19.08
CA PHE A 15 -25.18 17.43 -18.49
C PHE A 15 -25.45 17.27 -17.00
N VAL A 16 -25.51 16.03 -16.53
CA VAL A 16 -25.26 15.75 -15.13
C VAL A 16 -23.77 16.05 -14.97
N ILE A 17 -23.47 17.32 -14.71
CA ILE A 17 -22.29 17.70 -13.96
C ILE A 17 -22.53 17.04 -12.61
N SER A 18 -22.10 15.78 -12.50
CA SER A 18 -21.96 15.12 -11.22
C SER A 18 -21.08 16.04 -10.40
N CYS A 19 -21.70 16.63 -9.38
CA CYS A 19 -21.04 17.39 -8.34
C CYS A 19 -19.77 16.65 -7.94
N GLY A 20 -18.64 17.37 -8.04
CA GLY A 20 -17.29 16.97 -7.66
C GLY A 20 -17.02 15.47 -7.63
N ALA A 21 -16.33 14.95 -8.64
CA ALA A 21 -15.32 13.94 -8.33
C ALA A 21 -14.49 14.57 -7.20
N ASP A 22 -14.74 14.11 -5.98
CA ASP A 22 -13.88 14.44 -4.86
C ASP A 22 -12.50 13.99 -5.30
N ALA A 23 -11.65 14.95 -5.65
CA ALA A 23 -10.29 14.71 -6.13
C ALA A 23 -9.43 13.97 -5.07
N THR A 24 -10.03 13.67 -3.91
CA THR A 24 -9.48 12.94 -2.79
C THR A 24 -9.94 11.46 -2.72
N LYS A 25 -10.76 10.96 -3.66
CA LYS A 25 -11.10 9.53 -3.78
C LYS A 25 -10.33 8.88 -4.95
N PRO A 26 -9.70 7.70 -4.78
CA PRO A 26 -9.21 6.91 -5.90
C PRO A 26 -10.36 6.54 -6.86
N THR A 27 -10.11 6.62 -8.16
CA THR A 27 -11.15 6.57 -9.20
C THR A 27 -11.89 5.24 -9.28
N ASP A 28 -13.16 5.25 -9.70
CA ASP A 28 -13.99 4.04 -9.92
C ASP A 28 -13.83 3.45 -11.35
N ALA A 29 -12.64 3.57 -12.00
CA ALA A 29 -12.49 3.34 -13.45
C ALA A 29 -12.03 1.91 -13.83
N TYR A 30 -12.97 1.07 -14.26
CA TYR A 30 -12.80 -0.36 -14.54
C TYR A 30 -11.82 -0.75 -15.68
N LYS A 31 -10.56 -1.10 -15.36
CA LYS A 31 -9.69 -2.08 -16.05
C LYS A 31 -8.72 -2.77 -15.07
N SER A 32 -8.76 -4.11 -14.98
CA SER A 32 -7.96 -4.91 -14.05
C SER A 32 -6.46 -4.94 -14.40
N GLN A 33 -5.67 -4.00 -13.85
CA GLN A 33 -4.21 -4.13 -13.84
C GLN A 33 -3.69 -3.96 -12.40
N LYS A 34 -3.67 -5.06 -11.65
CA LYS A 34 -2.85 -5.15 -10.43
C LYS A 34 -1.38 -5.08 -10.84
N THR A 35 -0.61 -4.23 -10.18
CA THR A 35 0.82 -4.05 -10.49
C THR A 35 1.63 -4.93 -9.56
N GLU A 36 2.46 -5.81 -10.12
CA GLU A 36 3.47 -6.54 -9.34
C GLU A 36 4.53 -5.57 -8.85
N ILE A 37 4.76 -5.54 -7.55
CA ILE A 37 5.79 -4.71 -6.91
C ILE A 37 7.01 -5.52 -6.48
N SER A 38 6.85 -6.84 -6.32
CA SER A 38 7.97 -7.75 -6.15
C SER A 38 7.55 -9.18 -6.46
N SER A 39 8.51 -9.97 -6.91
CA SER A 39 8.43 -11.41 -6.95
C SER A 39 9.81 -11.99 -6.72
N GLY A 40 9.86 -13.25 -6.31
CA GLY A 40 11.14 -13.89 -6.03
C GLY A 40 10.98 -15.20 -5.30
N THR A 41 12.12 -15.71 -4.81
CA THR A 41 12.19 -16.86 -3.91
C THR A 41 12.68 -16.36 -2.57
N LYS A 42 12.07 -16.83 -1.49
CA LYS A 42 12.38 -16.42 -0.13
C LYS A 42 12.39 -17.62 0.79
N GLU A 43 13.25 -17.57 1.81
CA GLU A 43 13.26 -18.52 2.90
C GLU A 43 12.72 -17.83 4.17
N ALA A 44 11.76 -18.48 4.82
CA ALA A 44 11.34 -18.16 6.17
C ALA A 44 11.98 -19.18 7.11
N THR A 45 12.80 -18.72 8.05
CA THR A 45 13.52 -19.55 9.03
C THR A 45 12.92 -19.39 10.43
N ASP A 46 13.41 -20.18 11.38
CA ASP A 46 13.05 -20.12 12.80
C ASP A 46 11.54 -20.29 13.05
N LEU A 47 10.88 -21.03 12.16
CA LEU A 47 9.48 -21.36 12.30
C LEU A 47 9.32 -22.42 13.40
N GLN A 48 8.27 -22.29 14.20
CA GLN A 48 7.82 -23.35 15.11
C GLN A 48 6.38 -23.70 14.78
N ILE A 49 6.18 -24.16 13.55
CA ILE A 49 4.86 -24.55 13.09
C ILE A 49 4.68 -26.02 13.45
N THR A 50 3.88 -26.26 14.49
CA THR A 50 3.35 -27.60 14.76
C THR A 50 2.42 -27.96 13.62
N ALA A 51 2.77 -28.96 12.83
CA ALA A 51 1.92 -29.46 11.75
C ALA A 51 0.78 -30.33 12.33
N THR A 52 -0.06 -29.74 13.19
CA THR A 52 -1.31 -30.36 13.64
C THR A 52 -2.16 -30.62 12.40
N SER A 53 -2.28 -31.90 12.01
CA SER A 53 -2.96 -32.41 10.79
C SER A 53 -2.17 -32.45 9.47
N GLN A 54 -0.82 -32.43 9.49
CA GLN A 54 0.03 -32.51 8.28
C GLN A 54 -0.10 -31.33 7.31
N THR A 55 -0.83 -30.27 7.68
CA THR A 55 -1.09 -29.10 6.83
C THR A 55 -0.44 -27.86 7.44
N VAL A 56 0.22 -27.07 6.61
CA VAL A 56 0.92 -25.83 6.97
C VAL A 56 0.20 -24.67 6.28
N ASP A 57 -0.24 -23.70 7.07
CA ASP A 57 -0.86 -22.48 6.55
C ASP A 57 0.20 -21.47 6.11
N VAL A 58 0.07 -20.94 4.90
CA VAL A 58 1.02 -19.99 4.31
C VAL A 58 1.08 -18.69 5.10
N SER A 59 -0.02 -18.28 5.74
CA SER A 59 -0.07 -17.08 6.58
C SER A 59 0.87 -17.14 7.79
N SER A 60 1.36 -18.33 8.16
CA SER A 60 2.30 -18.50 9.29
C SER A 60 3.75 -18.09 8.96
N PHE A 61 4.08 -17.85 7.67
CA PHE A 61 5.45 -17.52 7.25
C PHE A 61 5.55 -16.54 6.07
N ALA A 62 4.53 -16.43 5.22
CA ALA A 62 4.54 -15.48 4.12
C ALA A 62 4.31 -14.05 4.64
N LEU A 63 4.99 -13.07 4.05
CA LEU A 63 4.72 -11.68 4.43
C LEU A 63 3.35 -11.23 3.92
N PRO A 64 2.76 -10.22 4.57
CA PRO A 64 1.55 -9.57 4.11
C PRO A 64 1.60 -9.17 2.61
N GLY A 65 0.60 -9.65 1.87
CA GLY A 65 0.43 -9.39 0.43
C GLY A 65 1.26 -10.26 -0.49
N GLU A 66 2.12 -11.12 0.06
CA GLU A 66 2.81 -12.12 -0.74
C GLU A 66 1.83 -13.25 -1.07
N LYS A 67 1.43 -13.31 -2.34
CA LYS A 67 0.79 -14.50 -2.88
C LYS A 67 1.87 -15.53 -3.14
N VAL A 68 1.93 -16.57 -2.31
CA VAL A 68 2.85 -17.69 -2.51
C VAL A 68 2.41 -18.49 -3.74
N THR A 69 3.30 -18.63 -4.72
CA THR A 69 3.00 -19.28 -6.01
C THR A 69 3.61 -20.67 -6.13
N GLU A 70 4.58 -20.99 -5.28
CA GLU A 70 5.26 -22.28 -5.21
C GLU A 70 5.90 -22.48 -3.82
N ILE A 71 5.82 -23.68 -3.26
CA ILE A 71 6.69 -24.11 -2.16
C ILE A 71 7.84 -24.89 -2.79
N VAL A 72 9.07 -24.45 -2.57
CA VAL A 72 10.28 -25.06 -3.15
C VAL A 72 10.72 -26.23 -2.27
N GLU A 73 10.92 -25.95 -0.99
CA GLU A 73 11.35 -26.92 0.01
C GLU A 73 10.95 -26.47 1.42
N ALA A 74 10.92 -27.40 2.36
CA ALA A 74 10.68 -27.13 3.77
C ALA A 74 11.61 -28.00 4.63
N THR A 75 12.04 -27.48 5.77
CA THR A 75 12.77 -28.28 6.78
C THR A 75 11.77 -28.83 7.78
N VAL A 76 11.54 -30.15 7.71
CA VAL A 76 10.57 -30.87 8.53
C VAL A 76 11.30 -31.87 9.42
N ASP A 77 11.07 -31.79 10.73
CA ASP A 77 11.72 -32.62 11.75
C ASP A 77 13.27 -32.67 11.58
N GLY A 78 13.87 -31.56 11.15
CA GLY A 78 15.31 -31.41 10.93
C GLY A 78 15.82 -31.89 9.56
N ALA A 79 14.96 -32.39 8.68
CA ALA A 79 15.31 -32.81 7.33
C ALA A 79 14.73 -31.88 6.26
N VAL A 80 15.54 -31.49 5.28
CA VAL A 80 15.06 -30.73 4.11
C VAL A 80 14.30 -31.68 3.18
N VAL A 81 13.04 -31.37 2.94
CA VAL A 81 12.18 -32.10 2.01
C VAL A 81 11.77 -31.20 0.86
N LYS A 82 11.81 -31.73 -0.36
CA LYS A 82 11.15 -31.07 -1.48
C LYS A 82 9.66 -31.04 -1.20
N ALA A 83 9.07 -29.87 -1.33
CA ALA A 83 7.66 -29.73 -1.04
C ALA A 83 6.84 -30.54 -2.06
N PRO A 84 5.81 -31.28 -1.60
CA PRO A 84 4.90 -31.95 -2.51
C PRO A 84 4.15 -30.91 -3.37
N ALA A 85 3.67 -31.37 -4.53
CA ALA A 85 2.86 -30.53 -5.42
C ALA A 85 1.69 -29.93 -4.64
N SER A 86 1.75 -28.63 -4.41
CA SER A 86 0.74 -27.90 -3.66
C SER A 86 -0.41 -27.54 -4.58
N THR A 87 -1.64 -27.75 -4.12
CA THR A 87 -2.83 -27.33 -4.87
C THR A 87 -2.86 -25.80 -4.94
N LYS A 88 -2.88 -25.26 -6.16
CA LYS A 88 -3.08 -23.83 -6.38
C LYS A 88 -4.57 -23.51 -6.31
N ASN A 89 -4.89 -22.40 -5.67
CA ASN A 89 -6.20 -21.79 -5.69
C ASN A 89 -6.48 -21.16 -7.06
N THR A 90 -7.72 -20.73 -7.27
CA THR A 90 -8.19 -20.13 -8.54
C THR A 90 -7.45 -18.86 -8.92
N ASP A 91 -6.86 -18.16 -7.96
CA ASP A 91 -6.01 -16.98 -8.15
C ASP A 91 -4.53 -17.32 -8.43
N GLY A 92 -4.20 -18.61 -8.51
CA GLY A 92 -2.86 -19.14 -8.72
C GLY A 92 -1.98 -19.20 -7.47
N GLY A 93 -2.50 -18.79 -6.30
CA GLY A 93 -1.80 -18.80 -5.02
C GLY A 93 -1.93 -20.13 -4.26
N ILE A 94 -1.00 -20.41 -3.36
CA ILE A 94 -1.04 -21.50 -2.40
C ILE A 94 -1.39 -20.88 -1.04
N TYR A 95 -2.44 -21.37 -0.41
CA TYR A 95 -2.83 -20.92 0.94
C TYR A 95 -2.41 -21.92 2.02
N GLN A 96 -2.34 -23.19 1.64
CA GLN A 96 -1.91 -24.27 2.52
C GLN A 96 -1.16 -25.29 1.69
N PHE A 97 -0.18 -25.94 2.30
CA PHE A 97 0.48 -27.10 1.72
C PHE A 97 0.65 -28.19 2.77
N THR A 98 0.82 -29.43 2.33
CA THR A 98 0.98 -30.56 3.23
C THR A 98 2.43 -31.01 3.32
N VAL A 99 2.82 -31.48 4.50
CA VAL A 99 4.15 -32.07 4.75
C VAL A 99 4.02 -33.34 5.57
N THR A 100 4.95 -34.27 5.38
CA THR A 100 5.05 -35.47 6.21
C THR A 100 6.05 -35.22 7.33
N GLY A 101 5.53 -35.05 8.54
CA GLY A 101 6.31 -34.83 9.76
C GLY A 101 5.52 -34.01 10.78
N THR A 102 6.16 -33.64 11.89
CA THR A 102 5.48 -32.99 13.03
C THR A 102 5.80 -31.51 13.17
N THR A 103 7.02 -31.10 12.80
CA THR A 103 7.54 -29.75 13.06
C THR A 103 8.17 -29.18 11.80
N VAL A 104 7.72 -28.00 11.37
CA VAL A 104 8.33 -27.24 10.27
C VAL A 104 9.14 -26.09 10.84
N THR A 105 10.40 -26.01 10.45
CA THR A 105 11.38 -25.03 10.98
C THR A 105 11.88 -24.02 9.94
N SER A 106 11.81 -24.36 8.66
CA SER A 106 11.96 -23.40 7.59
C SER A 106 11.12 -23.77 6.37
N VAL A 107 10.78 -22.77 5.57
CA VAL A 107 10.09 -22.93 4.29
C VAL A 107 10.71 -21.99 3.26
N THR A 108 11.16 -22.56 2.15
CA THR A 108 11.59 -21.82 0.95
C THR A 108 10.44 -21.80 -0.05
N TYR A 109 10.02 -20.62 -0.49
CA TYR A 109 8.84 -20.43 -1.33
C TYR A 109 9.05 -19.34 -2.39
N LYS A 110 8.33 -19.44 -3.51
CA LYS A 110 8.21 -18.36 -4.48
C LYS A 110 6.97 -17.55 -4.21
N TYR A 111 7.04 -16.25 -4.43
CA TYR A 111 5.91 -15.35 -4.20
C TYR A 111 5.82 -14.28 -5.28
N THR A 112 4.61 -13.73 -5.41
CA THR A 112 4.33 -12.49 -6.13
C THR A 112 3.61 -11.56 -5.16
N LYS A 113 3.98 -10.28 -5.13
CA LYS A 113 3.30 -9.26 -4.34
C LYS A 113 2.78 -8.19 -5.28
N THR A 114 1.48 -7.93 -5.20
CA THR A 114 0.80 -6.97 -6.07
C THR A 114 0.09 -5.90 -5.25
N ILE A 115 0.00 -4.69 -5.79
CA ILE A 115 -0.83 -3.61 -5.25
C ILE A 115 -1.87 -3.18 -6.27
N ILE A 116 -2.92 -2.50 -5.80
CA ILE A 116 -4.09 -2.14 -6.58
C ILE A 116 -3.85 -1.06 -7.65
N ALA A 117 -2.77 -0.28 -7.53
CA ALA A 117 -2.37 0.74 -8.49
C ALA A 117 -0.85 0.72 -8.71
N PRO A 118 -0.35 1.14 -9.89
CA PRO A 118 1.08 1.17 -10.14
C PRO A 118 1.80 2.21 -9.29
N ILE A 119 3.04 1.90 -8.90
CA ILE A 119 3.98 2.89 -8.39
C ILE A 119 4.70 3.53 -9.58
N LYS A 120 4.57 4.85 -9.71
CA LYS A 120 5.25 5.64 -10.74
C LYS A 120 6.34 6.48 -10.11
N GLU A 121 7.38 6.73 -10.89
CA GLU A 121 8.46 7.64 -10.54
C GLU A 121 8.23 8.99 -11.21
N THR A 122 8.46 10.08 -10.49
CA THR A 122 8.39 11.45 -11.01
C THR A 122 9.49 12.32 -10.40
N THR A 123 9.64 13.52 -10.94
CA THR A 123 10.59 14.52 -10.47
C THR A 123 9.88 15.85 -10.34
N THR A 124 10.08 16.52 -9.21
CA THR A 124 9.55 17.86 -8.94
C THR A 124 10.64 18.76 -8.37
N THR A 125 10.34 20.04 -8.24
CA THR A 125 11.23 21.02 -7.61
C THR A 125 10.50 21.73 -6.47
N ALA A 126 11.23 22.04 -5.40
CA ALA A 126 10.74 22.86 -4.31
C ALA A 126 11.82 23.85 -3.88
N THR A 127 11.45 24.81 -3.04
CA THR A 127 12.38 25.75 -2.42
C THR A 127 12.57 25.35 -0.97
N ALA A 128 13.77 24.92 -0.61
CA ALA A 128 14.17 24.78 0.78
C ALA A 128 14.38 26.18 1.38
N THR A 129 13.85 26.39 2.58
CA THR A 129 13.97 27.64 3.33
C THR A 129 14.69 27.35 4.63
N ALA A 130 15.79 28.08 4.86
CA ALA A 130 16.55 28.00 6.09
C ALA A 130 15.70 28.45 7.29
N GLY A 131 15.86 27.76 8.42
CA GLY A 131 15.20 28.08 9.68
C GLY A 131 16.18 28.13 10.85
N SER A 132 15.68 28.53 12.03
CA SER A 132 16.53 28.68 13.23
C SER A 132 17.03 27.36 13.83
N SER A 133 16.40 26.23 13.48
CA SER A 133 16.76 24.90 13.98
C SER A 133 16.77 23.81 12.91
N GLU A 134 16.06 24.00 11.80
CA GLU A 134 15.88 23.06 10.71
C GLU A 134 15.53 23.85 9.44
N SER A 135 15.88 23.33 8.26
CA SER A 135 15.34 23.86 7.00
C SER A 135 14.18 23.01 6.52
N THR A 136 13.24 23.62 5.83
CA THR A 136 12.06 22.92 5.30
C THR A 136 11.80 23.25 3.84
N ALA A 137 11.23 22.31 3.10
CA ALA A 137 10.75 22.51 1.75
C ALA A 137 9.30 22.05 1.62
N THR A 138 8.42 22.92 1.12
CA THR A 138 7.02 22.58 0.82
C THR A 138 6.89 22.21 -0.65
N ILE A 139 6.33 21.02 -0.90
CA ILE A 139 6.16 20.44 -2.22
C ILE A 139 4.76 20.80 -2.74
N ASN A 140 4.72 21.43 -3.92
CA ASN A 140 3.48 21.86 -4.57
C ASN A 140 3.05 20.90 -5.69
N ASP A 141 3.43 19.63 -5.59
CA ASP A 141 3.01 18.56 -6.50
C ASP A 141 1.92 17.74 -5.83
N THR A 142 0.73 17.68 -6.45
CA THR A 142 -0.42 16.97 -5.88
C THR A 142 -0.20 15.47 -5.79
N THR A 143 0.67 14.90 -6.64
CA THR A 143 1.02 13.47 -6.60
C THR A 143 1.90 13.13 -5.40
N PHE A 144 2.60 14.11 -4.83
CA PHE A 144 3.42 13.93 -3.61
C PHE A 144 2.58 13.55 -2.39
N THR A 145 1.28 13.88 -2.40
CA THR A 145 0.32 13.44 -1.37
C THR A 145 0.19 11.91 -1.29
N PHE A 146 0.54 11.21 -2.37
CA PHE A 146 0.56 9.75 -2.49
C PHE A 146 2.00 9.20 -2.50
N LEU A 147 2.93 9.88 -1.84
CA LEU A 147 4.34 9.48 -1.75
C LEU A 147 4.46 8.02 -1.26
N SER A 148 5.19 7.21 -2.03
CA SER A 148 5.64 5.87 -1.63
C SER A 148 7.01 5.97 -0.96
N GLN A 149 7.95 6.64 -1.64
CA GLN A 149 9.30 6.83 -1.14
C GLN A 149 10.00 7.96 -1.91
N ILE A 150 10.96 8.61 -1.24
CA ILE A 150 11.91 9.51 -1.90
C ILE A 150 13.00 8.65 -2.53
N VAL A 151 13.28 8.87 -3.81
CA VAL A 151 14.36 8.21 -4.55
C VAL A 151 15.65 9.03 -4.40
N SER A 152 15.56 10.34 -4.63
CA SER A 152 16.66 11.25 -4.34
C SER A 152 16.21 12.70 -4.14
N VAL A 153 17.02 13.49 -3.45
CA VAL A 153 16.92 14.94 -3.36
C VAL A 153 18.28 15.53 -3.71
N THR A 154 18.30 16.51 -4.61
CA THR A 154 19.54 17.17 -5.03
C THR A 154 19.46 18.67 -4.82
N TYR A 155 20.58 19.26 -4.39
CA TYR A 155 20.76 20.70 -4.20
C TYR A 155 22.10 21.10 -4.83
N GLN A 156 22.06 22.06 -5.76
CA GLN A 156 23.25 22.55 -6.48
C GLN A 156 24.12 21.42 -7.10
N GLY A 157 23.49 20.35 -7.57
CA GLY A 157 24.15 19.19 -8.17
C GLY A 157 24.69 18.15 -7.17
N SER A 158 24.54 18.36 -5.86
CA SER A 158 24.89 17.37 -4.83
C SER A 158 23.65 16.60 -4.38
N ASP A 159 23.78 15.30 -4.13
CA ASP A 159 22.74 14.47 -3.53
C ASP A 159 22.72 14.71 -2.00
N ILE A 160 21.58 15.16 -1.49
CA ILE A 160 21.32 15.48 -0.09
C ILE A 160 20.18 14.61 0.49
N THR A 161 19.88 13.47 -0.13
CA THR A 161 18.77 12.59 0.30
C THR A 161 18.91 12.13 1.73
N THR A 162 20.15 11.88 2.19
CA THR A 162 20.44 11.47 3.57
C THR A 162 20.22 12.58 4.60
N ASP A 163 20.12 13.83 4.16
CA ASP A 163 19.92 14.98 5.05
C ASP A 163 18.43 15.17 5.39
N ILE A 164 17.54 14.39 4.80
CA ILE A 164 16.11 14.36 5.15
C ILE A 164 15.98 13.88 6.59
N LYS A 165 15.47 14.76 7.45
CA LYS A 165 15.13 14.47 8.84
C LYS A 165 13.77 13.81 8.96
N SER A 166 12.77 14.36 8.27
CA SER A 166 11.40 13.84 8.30
C SER A 166 10.60 14.32 7.09
N ILE A 167 9.48 13.63 6.84
CA ILE A 167 8.49 14.01 5.84
C ILE A 167 7.14 14.03 6.54
N SER A 168 6.41 15.11 6.40
CA SER A 168 5.09 15.32 7.01
C SER A 168 4.18 15.99 5.97
N GLY A 169 3.20 15.25 5.48
CA GLY A 169 2.39 15.65 4.34
C GLY A 169 3.23 16.03 3.14
N ASN A 170 3.05 17.25 2.64
CA ASN A 170 3.82 17.79 1.52
C ASN A 170 5.08 18.56 1.95
N THR A 171 5.53 18.43 3.20
CA THR A 171 6.72 19.13 3.71
C THR A 171 7.83 18.15 4.02
N ILE A 172 9.03 18.45 3.50
CA ILE A 172 10.27 17.75 3.84
C ILE A 172 11.06 18.65 4.80
N THR A 173 11.51 18.08 5.91
CA THR A 173 12.40 18.73 6.88
C THR A 173 13.81 18.16 6.74
N PHE A 174 14.82 19.03 6.79
CA PHE A 174 16.24 18.67 6.65
C PHE A 174 17.02 18.93 7.93
N TYR A 175 18.08 18.15 8.17
CA TYR A 175 19.02 18.39 9.28
C TYR A 175 19.86 19.65 9.06
N ASP A 176 20.23 19.97 7.81
CA ASP A 176 20.95 21.20 7.48
C ASP A 176 20.03 22.41 7.68
N GLN A 177 20.41 23.29 8.61
CA GLN A 177 19.65 24.49 9.01
C GLN A 177 19.89 25.66 8.05
N THR A 178 20.92 25.57 7.22
CA THR A 178 21.34 26.62 6.29
C THR A 178 20.92 26.37 4.85
N LEU A 179 20.34 25.19 4.58
CA LEU A 179 19.83 24.80 3.26
C LEU A 179 18.78 25.81 2.78
N ASN A 180 19.15 26.59 1.77
CA ASN A 180 18.31 27.65 1.22
C ASN A 180 18.41 27.68 -0.30
N GLY A 181 17.29 27.53 -0.98
CA GLY A 181 17.20 27.60 -2.43
C GLY A 181 16.49 26.40 -3.06
N GLN A 182 16.55 26.33 -4.39
CA GLN A 182 15.84 25.30 -5.14
C GLN A 182 16.50 23.92 -4.94
N ILE A 183 15.66 22.93 -4.63
CA ILE A 183 16.00 21.52 -4.60
C ILE A 183 15.22 20.78 -5.68
N THR A 184 15.80 19.72 -6.22
CA THR A 184 15.13 18.79 -7.14
C THR A 184 14.90 17.48 -6.42
N ILE A 185 13.65 17.00 -6.43
CA ILE A 185 13.22 15.82 -5.68
C ILE A 185 12.70 14.80 -6.67
N LYS A 186 13.32 13.64 -6.66
CA LYS A 186 12.89 12.46 -7.38
C LYS A 186 12.20 11.52 -6.40
N TYR A 187 10.98 11.12 -6.69
CA TYR A 187 10.18 10.31 -5.78
C TYR A 187 9.25 9.36 -6.52
N GLN A 188 8.80 8.36 -5.78
CA GLN A 188 7.81 7.39 -6.24
C GLN A 188 6.48 7.65 -5.55
N TYR A 189 5.38 7.47 -6.29
CA TYR A 189 4.02 7.65 -5.78
C TYR A 189 3.09 6.56 -6.34
N MET A 190 2.05 6.23 -5.59
CA MET A 190 0.98 5.37 -6.08
C MET A 190 0.04 6.18 -6.97
N ASP A 191 -0.11 5.78 -8.22
CA ASP A 191 -1.03 6.42 -9.16
C ASP A 191 -2.46 5.96 -8.90
N VAL A 192 -3.10 6.54 -7.87
CA VAL A 192 -4.46 6.17 -7.44
C VAL A 192 -5.54 6.40 -8.50
N TYR A 193 -5.25 7.19 -9.54
CA TYR A 193 -6.14 7.38 -10.70
C TYR A 193 -6.17 6.17 -11.64
N GLN A 194 -5.30 5.18 -11.42
CA GLN A 194 -5.32 3.90 -12.11
C GLN A 194 -6.01 2.81 -11.28
N ILE A 195 -6.50 3.12 -10.07
CA ILE A 195 -7.34 2.18 -9.34
C ILE A 195 -8.63 1.97 -10.12
N SER A 196 -8.93 0.70 -10.33
CA SER A 196 -10.04 0.27 -11.17
C SER A 196 -11.07 -0.60 -10.48
N GLU A 197 -10.74 -1.07 -9.28
CA GLU A 197 -11.61 -1.92 -8.48
C GLU A 197 -12.35 -1.03 -7.48
N LYS A 198 -13.58 -1.39 -7.13
CA LYS A 198 -14.26 -0.74 -6.02
C LYS A 198 -13.67 -1.22 -4.71
N PRO A 199 -13.59 -0.37 -3.68
CA PRO A 199 -13.19 -0.82 -2.36
C PRO A 199 -14.14 -1.91 -1.87
N THR A 200 -13.59 -3.00 -1.36
CA THR A 200 -14.33 -4.08 -0.67
C THR A 200 -14.88 -3.61 0.67
N LYS A 201 -14.26 -2.58 1.26
CA LYS A 201 -14.70 -1.90 2.47
C LYS A 201 -14.24 -0.45 2.43
N GLU A 202 -15.08 0.46 2.88
CA GLU A 202 -14.75 1.87 3.09
C GLU A 202 -15.37 2.36 4.40
N GLY A 203 -14.73 3.34 5.04
CA GLY A 203 -15.29 3.93 6.26
C GLY A 203 -14.32 4.80 7.02
N ALA A 204 -14.87 5.60 7.92
CA ALA A 204 -14.09 6.34 8.91
C ALA A 204 -13.52 5.36 9.94
N ILE A 205 -12.29 5.61 10.36
CA ILE A 205 -11.64 4.92 11.48
C ILE A 205 -11.42 5.96 12.56
N GLU A 206 -12.02 5.69 13.71
CA GLU A 206 -11.89 6.55 14.89
C GLU A 206 -10.46 6.55 15.42
N THR A 207 -10.18 7.61 16.16
CA THR A 207 -8.89 7.99 16.68
C THR A 207 -8.23 6.89 17.51
N GLY A 208 -7.06 6.43 17.07
CA GLY A 208 -6.21 5.52 17.85
C GLY A 208 -4.82 5.33 17.25
N ASN A 209 -3.89 4.80 18.04
CA ASN A 209 -2.54 4.45 17.59
C ASN A 209 -2.51 3.22 16.65
N ILE A 210 -3.66 2.58 16.46
CA ILE A 210 -3.80 1.31 15.77
C ILE A 210 -5.07 1.38 14.92
N ILE A 211 -4.93 1.09 13.64
CA ILE A 211 -6.04 0.76 12.74
C ILE A 211 -6.21 -0.76 12.79
N THR A 212 -7.23 -1.22 13.51
CA THR A 212 -7.54 -2.65 13.62
C THR A 212 -8.49 -3.05 12.50
N LEU A 213 -8.01 -3.91 11.62
CA LEU A 213 -8.79 -4.59 10.58
C LEU A 213 -9.01 -6.05 10.98
N THR A 214 -9.88 -6.74 10.24
CA THR A 214 -10.12 -8.16 10.52
C THR A 214 -9.01 -9.00 9.90
N GLN A 215 -8.72 -10.19 10.43
CA GLN A 215 -7.81 -11.14 9.77
C GLN A 215 -8.27 -11.47 8.33
N ASN A 216 -9.58 -11.42 8.06
CA ASN A 216 -10.14 -11.60 6.72
C ASN A 216 -9.75 -10.48 5.74
N ASP A 217 -9.18 -9.38 6.23
CA ASP A 217 -8.67 -8.28 5.42
C ASP A 217 -7.17 -8.39 5.14
N ALA A 218 -6.46 -9.36 5.73
CA ALA A 218 -5.05 -9.59 5.47
C ALA A 218 -4.75 -9.79 3.98
N GLY A 219 -3.67 -9.19 3.49
CA GLY A 219 -3.27 -9.27 2.08
C GLY A 219 -4.00 -8.29 1.14
N LYS A 220 -5.08 -7.63 1.60
CA LYS A 220 -5.72 -6.54 0.85
C LYS A 220 -4.84 -5.30 0.82
N THR A 221 -4.98 -4.49 -0.23
CA THR A 221 -4.37 -3.17 -0.25
C THR A 221 -5.23 -2.21 0.56
N TYR A 222 -4.65 -1.55 1.56
CA TYR A 222 -5.32 -0.44 2.24
C TYR A 222 -4.83 0.89 1.70
N ILE A 223 -5.74 1.86 1.66
CA ILE A 223 -5.45 3.28 1.46
C ILE A 223 -6.18 4.04 2.56
N CYS A 224 -5.42 4.72 3.41
CA CYS A 224 -5.90 5.55 4.50
C CYS A 224 -5.55 7.00 4.22
N LYS A 225 -6.55 7.87 4.16
CA LYS A 225 -6.36 9.31 4.15
C LYS A 225 -6.41 9.83 5.58
N ASP A 226 -5.35 10.48 6.02
CA ASP A 226 -5.38 11.31 7.22
C ASP A 226 -6.25 12.55 6.94
N ILE A 227 -7.36 12.68 7.66
CA ILE A 227 -8.32 13.76 7.43
C ILE A 227 -7.73 15.13 7.85
N ASN A 228 -6.85 15.15 8.85
CA ASN A 228 -6.29 16.37 9.42
C ASN A 228 -5.10 16.88 8.60
N MET A 229 -4.27 15.96 8.10
CA MET A 229 -3.05 16.29 7.35
C MET A 229 -3.23 16.22 5.83
N ASN A 230 -4.38 15.74 5.35
CA ASN A 230 -4.66 15.50 3.94
C ASN A 230 -3.54 14.67 3.27
N THR A 231 -3.04 13.65 3.96
CA THR A 231 -1.94 12.79 3.52
C THR A 231 -2.45 11.37 3.33
N TYR A 232 -1.95 10.64 2.33
CA TYR A 232 -2.34 9.26 2.09
C TYR A 232 -1.26 8.30 2.56
N TYR A 233 -1.72 7.27 3.24
CA TYR A 233 -0.93 6.13 3.65
C TYR A 233 -1.51 4.89 2.98
N TYR A 234 -0.66 4.05 2.42
CA TYR A 234 -1.13 2.84 1.76
C TYR A 234 -0.11 1.74 1.90
N GLY A 235 -0.60 0.51 1.77
CA GLY A 235 0.19 -0.67 1.94
C GLY A 235 -0.66 -1.91 1.86
N ILE A 236 -0.10 -3.03 2.32
CA ILE A 236 -0.84 -4.28 2.43
C ILE A 236 -1.19 -4.52 3.89
N VAL A 237 -2.45 -4.89 4.15
CA VAL A 237 -2.92 -5.25 5.48
C VAL A 237 -2.12 -6.44 6.01
N PRO A 238 -1.50 -6.34 7.20
CA PRO A 238 -0.72 -7.42 7.78
C PRO A 238 -1.56 -8.64 8.16
N ALA A 239 -0.90 -9.78 8.38
CA ALA A 239 -1.58 -11.05 8.67
C ALA A 239 -2.39 -11.01 9.98
N ASP A 240 -1.93 -10.21 10.94
CA ASP A 240 -2.63 -9.94 12.20
C ASP A 240 -3.79 -8.93 12.04
N GLY A 241 -3.91 -8.27 10.88
CA GLY A 241 -4.88 -7.22 10.62
C GLY A 241 -4.58 -5.88 11.30
N ILE A 242 -3.40 -5.72 11.91
CA ILE A 242 -3.07 -4.56 12.75
C ILE A 242 -2.15 -3.60 11.98
N ILE A 243 -2.67 -2.47 11.55
CA ILE A 243 -1.84 -1.38 10.99
C ILE A 243 -1.55 -0.41 12.14
N GLN A 244 -0.30 -0.40 12.62
CA GLN A 244 0.12 0.58 13.61
C GLN A 244 0.23 1.94 12.95
N SER A 245 -0.45 2.95 13.49
CA SER A 245 -0.36 4.31 12.94
C SER A 245 1.08 4.79 12.99
N ALA A 246 1.85 4.48 14.04
CA ALA A 246 3.27 4.79 14.16
C ALA A 246 4.17 4.20 13.05
N SER A 247 3.72 3.16 12.34
CA SER A 247 4.45 2.60 11.18
C SER A 247 4.18 3.37 9.88
N LEU A 248 3.24 4.32 9.91
CA LEU A 248 2.98 5.24 8.80
C LEU A 248 3.99 6.40 8.89
N PRO A 249 4.70 6.74 7.80
CA PRO A 249 5.71 7.80 7.83
C PRO A 249 5.15 9.12 8.38
N GLY A 250 5.73 9.64 9.47
CA GLY A 250 5.32 10.91 10.09
C GLY A 250 4.18 10.82 11.12
N ALA A 251 3.63 9.64 11.37
CA ALA A 251 2.52 9.47 12.31
C ALA A 251 3.00 9.49 13.77
N THR A 252 2.81 10.63 14.42
CA THR A 252 3.00 10.80 15.87
C THR A 252 1.68 10.98 16.61
N GLN A 253 0.54 10.85 15.92
CA GLN A 253 -0.73 11.38 16.41
C GLN A 253 -1.94 10.46 16.21
N ASN A 254 -2.82 10.52 17.20
CA ASN A 254 -4.18 10.04 17.19
C ASN A 254 -5.00 10.90 16.20
N ASN A 255 -5.00 10.51 14.92
CA ASN A 255 -5.79 11.17 13.86
C ASN A 255 -7.02 10.34 13.46
N ASN A 256 -8.00 11.01 12.86
CA ASN A 256 -9.12 10.37 12.19
C ASN A 256 -8.71 10.02 10.76
N TYR A 257 -9.03 8.80 10.33
CA TYR A 257 -8.68 8.32 8.99
C TYR A 257 -9.93 7.98 8.18
N GLN A 258 -9.88 8.22 6.88
CA GLN A 258 -10.79 7.62 5.92
C GLN A 258 -10.08 6.43 5.26
N LEU A 259 -10.62 5.23 5.40
CA LEU A 259 -10.05 3.99 4.86
C LEU A 259 -10.80 3.54 3.60
N TRP A 260 -10.04 3.00 2.65
CA TRP A 260 -10.49 2.15 1.55
C TRP A 260 -9.67 0.86 1.52
N LEU A 261 -10.32 -0.31 1.48
CA LEU A 261 -9.68 -1.62 1.31
C LEU A 261 -9.99 -2.20 -0.07
N TYR A 262 -8.97 -2.68 -0.75
CA TYR A 262 -9.05 -3.31 -2.06
C TYR A 262 -8.53 -4.75 -2.01
#